data_AF-A0A2G2WQH6-F1
#
_entry.id   AF-A0A2G2WQH6-F1
#
_cell.length_a   1.000
_cell.length_b   1.000
_cell.length_c   1.000
_cell.angle_alpha   90.00
_cell.angle_beta   90.00
_cell.angle_gamma   90.00
#
_symmetry.space_group_name_H-M   'P 1'
#
loop_
_entity.id
_entity.type
_entity.pdbx_description
1 polymer ?
#
loop_
_entity_poly.entity_id
_entity_poly.type
_entity_poly.pdbx_seq_one_letter_code
_entity_poly.pdbx_strand_id
1 'polypeptide(L)'
;EFWRRHKRKVYVTFGVLGSGYLLYKLYDGHRRRLADLERELADEKSNEELIRSQIKEHFEKIQTIANSTTLPHVMRYLSSRIDEELDLTHLMERLVKGKDEPNSLTAAEKLELWDRLKILNFTRIVLSLWATTILSLYIRVQVNILGRHLYIDTARGLGSSIQFDEADLIDRDDEQQFLASADYLTNVGLPALISSFETAASEVLKGKQLKDFFNTTVLHDTILQILDSFLGMGRPYHWMGFLMPEPAKLFNSSATSSSDNTDPSPASKFEQLMLEARAVLSSSEFENILDMSLKTVVDVMMEDIRVLC
;
A
#
# COMPACT_ATOMS: atom_id res chain seq x y z
N GLU A 1 -48.03 -14.41 84.84
CA GLU A 1 -47.29 -15.69 84.87
C GLU A 1 -46.72 -16.13 83.50
N PHE A 2 -47.42 -15.94 82.37
CA PHE A 2 -47.00 -16.39 81.02
C PHE A 2 -45.72 -15.70 80.49
N TRP A 3 -45.56 -14.40 80.73
CA TRP A 3 -44.45 -13.57 80.24
C TRP A 3 -43.08 -13.93 80.83
N ARG A 4 -43.04 -14.37 82.09
CA ARG A 4 -41.79 -14.73 82.79
C ARG A 4 -41.21 -16.05 82.28
N ARG A 5 -42.06 -16.97 81.80
CA ARG A 5 -41.65 -18.28 81.26
C ARG A 5 -41.16 -18.24 79.81
N HIS A 6 -41.65 -17.30 79.00
CA HIS A 6 -41.35 -17.24 77.56
C HIS A 6 -40.29 -16.20 77.16
N LYS A 7 -39.80 -15.36 78.09
CA LYS A 7 -38.83 -14.29 77.81
C LYS A 7 -37.56 -14.77 77.07
N ARG A 8 -36.99 -15.93 77.43
CA ARG A 8 -35.86 -16.52 76.69
C ARG A 8 -36.23 -16.99 75.29
N LYS A 9 -37.43 -17.56 75.11
CA LYS A 9 -37.89 -18.03 73.80
C LYS A 9 -38.10 -16.86 72.83
N VAL A 10 -38.64 -15.74 73.32
CA VAL A 10 -38.87 -14.52 72.52
C VAL A 10 -37.57 -13.87 72.05
N TYR A 11 -36.55 -13.76 72.91
CA TYR A 11 -35.25 -13.21 72.50
C TYR A 11 -34.52 -14.12 71.49
N VAL A 12 -34.60 -15.43 71.65
CA VAL A 12 -34.03 -16.38 70.68
C VAL A 12 -34.70 -16.24 69.31
N THR A 13 -36.05 -16.15 69.27
CA THR A 13 -36.76 -15.95 68.00
C THR A 13 -36.44 -14.60 67.35
N PHE A 14 -36.35 -13.52 68.12
CA PHE A 14 -35.96 -12.20 67.58
C PHE A 14 -34.51 -12.18 67.09
N GLY A 15 -33.60 -12.85 67.79
CA GLY A 15 -32.20 -12.97 67.38
C GLY A 15 -32.03 -13.76 66.09
N VAL A 16 -32.76 -14.87 65.94
CA VAL A 16 -32.73 -15.68 64.70
C VAL A 16 -33.33 -14.91 63.52
N LEU A 17 -34.47 -14.23 63.72
CA LEU A 17 -35.08 -13.42 62.67
C LEU A 17 -34.22 -12.19 62.30
N GLY A 18 -33.64 -11.50 63.27
CA GLY A 18 -32.76 -10.36 63.03
C GLY A 18 -31.44 -10.76 62.36
N SER A 19 -30.84 -11.88 62.77
CA SER A 19 -29.66 -12.45 62.12
C SER A 19 -29.95 -12.89 60.68
N GLY A 20 -31.08 -13.56 60.44
CA GLY A 20 -31.54 -13.94 59.11
C GLY A 20 -31.79 -12.73 58.20
N TYR A 21 -32.39 -11.66 58.71
CA TYR A 21 -32.59 -10.42 57.96
C TYR A 21 -31.27 -9.72 57.61
N LEU A 22 -30.32 -9.70 58.55
CA LEU A 22 -28.99 -9.10 58.31
C LEU A 22 -28.20 -9.88 57.25
N LEU A 23 -28.22 -11.23 57.34
CA LEU A 23 -27.65 -12.13 56.34
C LEU A 23 -28.30 -11.95 54.97
N TYR A 24 -29.64 -11.87 54.92
CA TYR A 24 -30.39 -11.61 53.70
C TYR A 24 -30.01 -10.26 53.07
N LYS A 25 -29.91 -9.19 53.87
CA LYS A 25 -29.56 -7.85 53.40
C LYS A 25 -28.12 -7.77 52.88
N LEU A 26 -27.18 -8.46 53.51
CA LEU A 26 -25.79 -8.55 53.03
C LEU A 26 -25.67 -9.37 51.73
N TYR A 27 -26.36 -10.51 51.67
CA TYR A 27 -26.42 -11.34 50.47
C TYR A 27 -27.04 -10.59 49.29
N ASP A 28 -28.16 -9.90 49.51
CA ASP A 28 -28.85 -9.11 48.49
C ASP A 28 -28.00 -7.91 48.01
N GLY A 29 -27.26 -7.25 48.92
CA GLY A 29 -26.31 -6.19 48.55
C GLY A 29 -25.12 -6.72 47.72
N HIS A 30 -24.60 -7.90 48.07
CA HIS A 30 -23.50 -8.53 47.31
C HIS A 30 -23.97 -9.02 45.93
N ARG A 31 -25.19 -9.57 45.86
CA ARG A 31 -25.80 -10.02 44.61
C ARG A 31 -26.07 -8.86 43.65
N ARG A 32 -26.52 -7.71 44.18
CA ARG A 32 -26.71 -6.49 43.38
C ARG A 32 -25.38 -5.99 42.81
N ARG A 33 -24.33 -5.90 43.64
CA ARG A 33 -22.98 -5.51 43.17
C ARG A 33 -22.42 -6.46 42.11
N LEU A 34 -22.60 -7.77 42.28
CA LEU A 34 -22.21 -8.76 41.27
C LEU A 34 -22.98 -8.53 39.96
N ALA A 35 -24.30 -8.33 40.03
CA ALA A 35 -25.10 -8.06 38.85
C ALA A 35 -24.74 -6.73 38.18
N ASP A 36 -24.36 -5.70 38.95
CA ASP A 36 -23.91 -4.41 38.42
C ASP A 36 -22.55 -4.54 37.72
N LEU A 37 -21.59 -5.26 38.32
CA LEU A 37 -20.30 -5.57 37.70
C LEU A 37 -20.43 -6.45 36.45
N GLU A 38 -21.32 -7.43 36.46
CA GLU A 38 -21.63 -8.27 35.30
C GLU A 38 -22.23 -7.43 34.16
N ARG A 39 -23.07 -6.44 34.47
CA ARG A 39 -23.61 -5.49 33.47
C ARG A 39 -22.52 -4.57 32.93
N GLU A 40 -21.68 -3.98 33.78
CA GLU A 40 -20.57 -3.13 33.33
C GLU A 40 -19.62 -3.90 32.39
N LEU A 41 -19.27 -5.14 32.74
CA LEU A 41 -18.42 -6.00 31.91
C LEU A 41 -19.11 -6.38 30.59
N ALA A 42 -20.42 -6.64 30.62
CA ALA A 42 -21.21 -6.91 29.41
C ALA A 42 -21.29 -5.69 28.48
N ASP A 43 -21.47 -4.50 29.04
CA ASP A 43 -21.50 -3.24 28.29
C ASP A 43 -20.11 -2.92 27.69
N GLU A 44 -19.04 -3.13 28.45
CA GLU A 44 -17.66 -2.97 27.98
C GLU A 44 -17.35 -3.91 26.80
N LYS A 45 -17.72 -5.19 26.92
CA LYS A 45 -17.58 -6.16 25.83
C LYS A 45 -18.39 -5.78 24.60
N SER A 46 -19.65 -5.37 24.79
CA SER A 46 -20.51 -4.94 23.69
C SER A 46 -19.92 -3.73 22.97
N ASN A 47 -19.31 -2.81 23.71
CA ASN A 47 -18.65 -1.64 23.14
C ASN A 47 -17.39 -2.05 22.35
N GLU A 48 -16.55 -2.93 22.91
CA GLU A 48 -15.36 -3.46 22.23
C GLU A 48 -15.71 -4.16 20.91
N GLU A 49 -16.78 -4.97 20.91
CA GLU A 49 -17.28 -5.64 19.72
C GLU A 49 -17.77 -4.65 18.66
N LEU A 50 -18.50 -3.61 19.06
CA LEU A 50 -18.97 -2.56 18.16
C LEU A 50 -17.77 -1.85 17.51
N ILE A 51 -16.78 -1.43 18.29
CA ILE A 51 -15.57 -0.76 17.79
C ILE A 51 -14.84 -1.65 16.80
N ARG A 52 -14.64 -2.92 17.16
CA ARG A 52 -13.98 -3.90 16.29
C ARG A 52 -14.75 -4.07 14.97
N SER A 53 -16.08 -4.06 15.02
CA SER A 53 -16.91 -4.15 13.81
C SER A 53 -16.78 -2.91 12.93
N GLN A 54 -16.79 -1.71 13.50
CA GLN A 54 -16.66 -0.44 12.76
C GLN A 54 -15.28 -0.31 12.09
N ILE A 55 -14.21 -0.65 12.83
CA ILE A 55 -12.85 -0.66 12.30
C ILE A 55 -12.74 -1.63 11.13
N LYS A 56 -13.30 -2.84 11.28
CA LYS A 56 -13.28 -3.86 10.23
C LYS A 56 -14.04 -3.38 8.98
N GLU A 57 -15.24 -2.82 9.15
CA GLU A 57 -16.05 -2.29 8.05
C GLU A 57 -15.31 -1.17 7.32
N HIS A 58 -14.69 -0.24 8.06
CA HIS A 58 -13.94 0.85 7.45
C HIS A 58 -12.70 0.36 6.70
N PHE A 59 -11.94 -0.58 7.27
CA PHE A 59 -10.79 -1.18 6.60
C PHE A 59 -11.19 -1.92 5.31
N GLU A 60 -12.27 -2.72 5.36
CA GLU A 60 -12.82 -3.39 4.18
C GLU A 60 -13.25 -2.37 3.12
N LYS A 61 -13.84 -1.25 3.52
CA LYS A 61 -14.23 -0.17 2.60
C LYS A 61 -13.02 0.51 1.96
N ILE A 62 -11.97 0.85 2.71
CA ILE A 62 -10.74 1.44 2.14
C ILE A 62 -10.10 0.46 1.16
N GLN A 63 -9.95 -0.82 1.56
CA GLN A 63 -9.36 -1.83 0.71
C GLN A 63 -10.18 -2.03 -0.58
N THR A 64 -11.50 -2.00 -0.46
CA THR A 64 -12.41 -2.07 -1.61
C THR A 64 -12.19 -0.87 -2.54
N ILE A 65 -12.17 0.36 -2.04
CA ILE A 65 -11.95 1.57 -2.85
C ILE A 65 -10.58 1.52 -3.54
N ALA A 66 -9.53 1.14 -2.83
CA ALA A 66 -8.19 1.03 -3.38
C ALA A 66 -8.14 -0.02 -4.51
N ASN A 67 -8.77 -1.18 -4.31
CA ASN A 67 -8.79 -2.26 -5.30
C ASN A 67 -9.73 -2.00 -6.48
N SER A 68 -10.89 -1.37 -6.27
CA SER A 68 -11.92 -1.20 -7.30
C SER A 68 -11.78 0.08 -8.11
N THR A 69 -11.25 1.14 -7.50
CA THR A 69 -11.29 2.49 -8.05
C THR A 69 -9.88 3.02 -8.29
N THR A 70 -9.06 3.09 -7.23
CA THR A 70 -7.72 3.71 -7.31
C THR A 70 -6.79 2.88 -8.18
N LEU A 71 -6.63 1.59 -7.89
CA LEU A 71 -5.70 0.73 -8.61
C LEU A 71 -5.99 0.66 -10.12
N PRO A 72 -7.25 0.41 -10.59
CA PRO A 72 -7.53 0.40 -12.02
C PRO A 72 -7.39 1.77 -12.69
N HIS A 73 -7.58 2.87 -11.96
CA HIS A 73 -7.38 4.20 -12.50
C HIS A 73 -5.90 4.48 -12.72
N VAL A 74 -5.06 4.29 -11.69
CA VAL A 74 -3.62 4.56 -11.78
C VAL A 74 -2.95 3.57 -12.75
N MET A 75 -3.39 2.31 -12.81
CA MET A 75 -2.90 1.35 -13.81
C MET A 75 -3.21 1.78 -15.25
N ARG A 76 -4.44 2.24 -15.54
CA ARG A 76 -4.76 2.75 -16.88
C ARG A 76 -3.98 4.01 -17.22
N TYR A 77 -3.81 4.90 -16.25
CA TYR A 77 -3.04 6.11 -16.43
C TYR A 77 -1.57 5.80 -16.72
N LEU A 78 -0.95 4.91 -15.94
CA LEU A 78 0.41 4.41 -16.16
C LEU A 78 0.54 3.77 -17.55
N SER A 79 -0.39 2.92 -17.96
CA SER A 79 -0.38 2.29 -19.30
C SER A 79 -0.43 3.34 -20.41
N SER A 80 -1.32 4.33 -20.31
CA SER A 80 -1.41 5.42 -21.30
C SER A 80 -0.09 6.18 -21.40
N ARG A 81 0.52 6.49 -20.27
CA ARG A 81 1.77 7.25 -20.21
C ARG A 81 2.96 6.44 -20.73
N ILE A 82 3.02 5.15 -20.45
CA ILE A 82 4.04 4.25 -21.03
C ILE A 82 3.86 4.19 -22.56
N ASP A 83 2.63 4.08 -23.06
CA ASP A 83 2.35 4.00 -24.48
C ASP A 83 2.70 5.30 -25.23
N GLU A 84 2.48 6.45 -24.58
CA GLU A 84 2.87 7.77 -25.10
C GLU A 84 4.40 7.96 -25.14
N GLU A 85 5.10 7.62 -24.05
CA GLU A 85 6.55 7.84 -23.93
C GLU A 85 7.36 6.80 -24.73
N LEU A 86 6.84 5.58 -24.89
CA LEU A 86 7.44 4.50 -25.68
C LEU A 86 6.66 4.25 -26.98
N ASP A 87 6.30 5.33 -27.69
CA ASP A 87 5.67 5.21 -29.01
C ASP A 87 6.67 4.70 -30.06
N LEU A 88 6.41 3.48 -30.55
CA LEU A 88 7.22 2.81 -31.57
C LEU A 88 6.68 3.03 -32.98
N THR A 89 5.54 3.72 -33.13
CA THR A 89 4.83 3.89 -34.40
C THR A 89 5.73 4.54 -35.44
N HIS A 90 6.45 5.60 -35.07
CA HIS A 90 7.37 6.28 -35.99
C HIS A 90 8.51 5.37 -36.48
N LEU A 91 9.06 4.50 -35.62
CA LEU A 91 10.10 3.53 -36.03
C LEU A 91 9.53 2.47 -36.96
N MET A 92 8.31 1.99 -36.67
CA MET A 92 7.60 1.02 -37.52
C MET A 92 7.27 1.63 -38.88
N GLU A 93 6.78 2.86 -38.94
CA GLU A 93 6.51 3.58 -40.18
C GLU A 93 7.78 3.75 -41.04
N ARG A 94 8.91 4.10 -40.42
CA ARG A 94 10.20 4.19 -41.13
C ARG A 94 10.61 2.83 -41.70
N LEU A 95 10.42 1.75 -40.95
CA LEU A 95 10.70 0.39 -41.41
C LEU A 95 9.78 -0.04 -42.56
N VAL A 96 8.50 0.33 -42.52
CA VAL A 96 7.52 0.08 -43.58
C VAL A 96 7.87 0.87 -44.84
N LYS A 97 8.17 2.17 -44.72
CA LYS A 97 8.61 3.01 -45.85
C LYS A 97 9.87 2.46 -46.52
N GLY A 98 10.85 1.99 -45.74
CA GLY A 98 12.05 1.34 -46.28
C GLY A 98 11.83 -0.02 -46.94
N LYS A 99 10.68 -0.67 -46.68
CA LYS A 99 10.26 -1.89 -47.39
C LYS A 99 9.62 -1.54 -48.72
N ASP A 100 8.82 -0.47 -48.76
CA ASP A 100 8.10 -0.05 -49.96
C ASP A 100 8.99 0.71 -50.95
N GLU A 101 10.01 1.43 -50.46
CA GLU A 101 11.00 2.16 -51.25
C GLU A 101 12.43 1.63 -51.02
N PRO A 102 12.93 0.67 -51.83
CA PRO A 102 14.21 -0.01 -51.58
C PRO A 102 15.46 0.88 -51.68
N ASN A 103 15.35 2.12 -52.19
CA ASN A 103 16.42 3.11 -52.20
C ASN A 103 16.36 4.11 -51.02
N SER A 104 15.31 4.05 -50.19
CA SER A 104 15.09 4.98 -49.08
C SER A 104 16.00 4.68 -47.87
N LEU A 105 16.32 3.40 -47.64
CA LEU A 105 17.04 2.94 -46.45
C LEU A 105 18.15 1.95 -46.83
N THR A 106 19.36 2.20 -46.34
CA THR A 106 20.47 1.27 -46.51
C THR A 106 20.29 0.02 -45.63
N ALA A 107 20.95 -1.08 -46.00
CA ALA A 107 20.89 -2.31 -45.22
C ALA A 107 21.41 -2.14 -43.78
N ALA A 108 22.38 -1.25 -43.57
CA ALA A 108 22.93 -0.93 -42.25
C ALA A 108 21.90 -0.17 -41.38
N GLU A 109 21.28 0.88 -41.92
CA GLU A 109 20.25 1.65 -41.22
C GLU A 109 19.02 0.80 -40.89
N LYS A 110 18.65 -0.12 -41.79
CA LYS A 110 17.55 -1.06 -41.53
C LYS A 110 17.86 -1.97 -40.33
N LEU A 111 19.09 -2.49 -40.24
CA LEU A 111 19.49 -3.35 -39.13
C LEU A 111 19.51 -2.57 -37.81
N GLU A 112 20.03 -1.34 -37.82
CA GLU A 112 20.01 -0.44 -36.64
C GLU A 112 18.58 -0.16 -36.17
N LEU A 113 17.65 0.11 -37.09
CA LEU A 113 16.24 0.32 -36.75
C LEU A 113 15.60 -0.91 -36.11
N TRP A 114 15.87 -2.11 -36.64
CA TRP A 114 15.39 -3.35 -36.02
C TRP A 114 16.01 -3.60 -34.65
N ASP A 115 17.29 -3.30 -34.47
CA ASP A 115 17.96 -3.48 -33.18
C ASP A 115 17.43 -2.50 -32.13
N ARG A 116 17.19 -1.24 -32.51
CA ARG A 116 16.52 -0.26 -31.66
C ARG A 116 15.10 -0.67 -31.33
N LEU A 117 14.34 -1.16 -32.31
CA LEU A 117 12.98 -1.66 -32.10
C LEU A 117 12.97 -2.86 -31.14
N LYS A 118 13.93 -3.78 -31.26
CA LYS A 118 14.12 -4.90 -30.34
C LYS A 118 14.30 -4.40 -28.91
N ILE A 119 15.27 -3.50 -28.67
CA ILE A 119 15.53 -2.97 -27.33
C ILE A 119 14.29 -2.29 -26.75
N LEU A 120 13.66 -1.38 -27.50
CA LEU A 120 12.51 -0.62 -27.02
C LEU A 120 11.28 -1.49 -26.73
N ASN A 121 11.04 -2.56 -27.50
CA ASN A 121 9.95 -3.49 -27.20
C ASN A 121 10.19 -4.25 -25.89
N PHE A 122 11.41 -4.74 -25.67
CA PHE A 122 11.77 -5.38 -24.40
C PHE A 122 11.71 -4.40 -23.23
N THR A 123 12.21 -3.17 -23.41
CA THR A 123 12.04 -2.09 -22.44
C THR A 123 10.56 -1.91 -22.09
N ARG A 124 9.68 -1.73 -23.08
CA ARG A 124 8.24 -1.52 -22.85
C ARG A 124 7.59 -2.66 -22.07
N ILE A 125 7.85 -3.92 -22.46
CA ILE A 125 7.30 -5.10 -21.78
C ILE A 125 7.79 -5.15 -20.32
N VAL A 126 9.11 -5.12 -20.10
CA VAL A 126 9.69 -5.34 -18.77
C VAL A 126 9.39 -4.16 -17.83
N LEU A 127 9.46 -2.92 -18.34
CA LEU A 127 9.04 -1.73 -17.61
C LEU A 127 7.58 -1.82 -17.19
N SER A 128 6.69 -2.26 -18.08
CA SER A 128 5.25 -2.33 -17.77
C SER A 128 4.96 -3.36 -16.68
N LEU A 129 5.62 -4.53 -16.75
CA LEU A 129 5.53 -5.56 -15.71
C LEU A 129 6.02 -5.02 -14.36
N TRP A 130 7.19 -4.39 -14.34
CA TRP A 130 7.78 -3.86 -13.10
C TRP A 130 6.94 -2.72 -12.52
N ALA A 131 6.60 -1.71 -13.33
CA ALA A 131 5.89 -0.52 -12.90
C ALA A 131 4.47 -0.87 -12.39
N THR A 132 3.77 -1.79 -13.05
CA THR A 132 2.44 -2.25 -12.60
C THR A 132 2.54 -3.02 -11.27
N THR A 133 3.55 -3.88 -11.13
CA THR A 133 3.76 -4.68 -9.92
C THR A 133 4.10 -3.79 -8.73
N ILE A 134 5.11 -2.92 -8.88
CA ILE A 134 5.56 -2.07 -7.77
C ILE A 134 4.47 -1.07 -7.36
N LEU A 135 3.72 -0.52 -8.31
CA LEU A 135 2.65 0.43 -8.00
C LEU A 135 1.49 -0.26 -7.26
N SER A 136 1.14 -1.50 -7.64
CA SER A 136 0.14 -2.28 -6.92
C SER A 136 0.57 -2.58 -5.48
N LEU A 137 1.84 -2.97 -5.29
CA LEU A 137 2.41 -3.19 -3.96
C LEU A 137 2.47 -1.89 -3.15
N TYR A 138 2.82 -0.78 -3.79
CA TYR A 138 2.89 0.53 -3.14
C TYR A 138 1.52 0.99 -2.62
N ILE A 139 0.47 0.91 -3.44
CA ILE A 139 -0.90 1.22 -3.02
C ILE A 139 -1.32 0.35 -1.84
N ARG A 140 -0.95 -0.94 -1.83
CA ARG A 140 -1.21 -1.82 -0.68
C ARG A 140 -0.47 -1.35 0.57
N VAL A 141 0.79 -0.95 0.45
CA VAL A 141 1.56 -0.39 1.58
C VAL A 141 0.88 0.88 2.10
N GLN A 142 0.49 1.80 1.22
CA GLN A 142 -0.19 3.03 1.61
C GLN A 142 -1.49 2.77 2.37
N VAL A 143 -2.35 1.90 1.84
CA VAL A 143 -3.62 1.54 2.47
C VAL A 143 -3.43 0.84 3.81
N ASN A 144 -2.43 -0.04 3.95
CA ASN A 144 -2.15 -0.70 5.23
C ASN A 144 -1.62 0.26 6.29
N ILE A 145 -0.76 1.21 5.89
CA ILE A 145 -0.28 2.26 6.79
C ILE A 145 -1.45 3.14 7.24
N LEU A 146 -2.29 3.61 6.32
CA LEU A 146 -3.48 4.39 6.66
C LEU A 146 -4.46 3.60 7.54
N GLY A 147 -4.66 2.31 7.24
CA GLY A 147 -5.48 1.43 8.06
C GLY A 147 -4.97 1.30 9.50
N ARG A 148 -3.64 1.26 9.69
CA ARG A 148 -3.00 1.29 11.01
C ARG A 148 -3.24 2.62 11.73
N HIS A 149 -3.04 3.75 11.05
CA HIS A 149 -3.27 5.07 11.66
C HIS A 149 -4.72 5.23 12.09
N LEU A 150 -5.67 4.90 11.22
CA LEU A 150 -7.09 4.88 11.55
C LEU A 150 -7.43 3.99 12.75
N TYR A 151 -6.84 2.78 12.81
CA TYR A 151 -7.04 1.87 13.95
C TYR A 151 -6.62 2.53 15.26
N ILE A 152 -5.43 3.14 15.26
CA ILE A 152 -4.87 3.80 16.44
C ILE A 152 -5.70 5.03 16.82
N ASP A 153 -6.15 5.83 15.85
CA ASP A 153 -6.95 7.02 16.10
C ASP A 153 -8.34 6.66 16.63
N THR A 154 -8.95 5.58 16.12
CA THR A 154 -10.20 5.03 16.66
C THR A 154 -10.02 4.50 18.08
N ALA A 155 -8.91 3.79 18.35
CA ALA A 155 -8.59 3.29 19.69
C ALA A 155 -8.28 4.41 20.71
N ARG A 156 -7.72 5.55 20.24
CA ARG A 156 -7.48 6.74 21.06
C ARG A 156 -8.75 7.56 21.31
N GLY A 157 -9.64 7.65 20.30
CA GLY A 157 -10.95 8.30 20.37
C GLY A 157 -11.90 7.66 21.39
N LEU A 158 -11.57 6.49 21.93
CA LEU A 158 -12.28 5.88 23.06
C LEU A 158 -12.23 6.70 24.36
N GLY A 159 -11.34 7.71 24.46
CA GLY A 159 -11.26 8.64 25.58
C GLY A 159 -12.09 9.93 25.41
N SER A 160 -12.52 10.27 24.20
CA SER A 160 -13.24 11.51 23.91
C SER A 160 -14.35 11.24 22.91
N SER A 161 -15.59 11.33 23.39
CA SER A 161 -16.83 11.34 22.59
C SER A 161 -16.61 11.94 21.20
N ILE A 162 -16.91 11.14 20.18
CA ILE A 162 -16.85 11.46 18.75
C ILE A 162 -17.44 12.84 18.48
N GLN A 163 -16.58 13.86 18.42
CA GLN A 163 -16.89 15.19 17.94
C GLN A 163 -15.81 15.49 16.90
N PHE A 164 -16.13 15.10 15.65
CA PHE A 164 -15.35 15.43 14.47
C PHE A 164 -15.26 16.96 14.35
N ASP A 165 -14.16 17.54 14.80
CA ASP A 165 -13.87 18.97 14.68
C ASP A 165 -12.67 19.18 13.75
N GLU A 166 -12.62 20.39 13.18
CA GLU A 166 -11.76 20.95 12.13
C GLU A 166 -10.30 20.45 12.01
N ALA A 167 -9.70 19.89 13.07
CA ALA A 167 -8.41 19.19 13.04
C ALA A 167 -8.43 17.90 12.19
N ASP A 168 -9.55 17.18 12.15
CA ASP A 168 -9.75 15.99 11.29
C ASP A 168 -9.78 16.36 9.80
N LEU A 169 -10.06 17.61 9.43
CA LEU A 169 -10.06 18.04 8.02
C LEU A 169 -8.64 18.19 7.48
N ILE A 170 -7.70 18.67 8.31
CA ILE A 170 -6.27 18.77 7.97
C ILE A 170 -5.66 17.36 7.89
N ASP A 171 -6.06 16.48 8.82
CA ASP A 171 -5.68 15.07 8.84
C ASP A 171 -6.05 14.33 7.53
N ARG A 172 -7.25 14.60 7.01
CA ARG A 172 -7.74 14.03 5.74
C ARG A 172 -7.03 14.59 4.51
N ASP A 173 -6.47 15.79 4.55
CA ASP A 173 -5.69 16.37 3.44
C ASP A 173 -4.34 15.67 3.32
N ASP A 174 -3.65 15.46 4.44
CA ASP A 174 -2.38 14.73 4.50
C ASP A 174 -2.52 13.27 4.02
N GLU A 175 -3.62 12.60 4.40
CA GLU A 175 -3.93 11.23 3.94
C GLU A 175 -4.22 11.16 2.44
N GLN A 176 -4.95 12.16 1.91
CA GLN A 176 -5.20 12.25 0.46
C GLN A 176 -3.92 12.54 -0.31
N GLN A 177 -3.07 13.44 0.20
CA GLN A 177 -1.77 13.73 -0.38
C GLN A 177 -0.86 12.49 -0.35
N PHE A 178 -0.93 11.70 0.73
CA PHE A 178 -0.23 10.43 0.81
C PHE A 178 -0.68 9.46 -0.26
N LEU A 179 -1.98 9.25 -0.48
CA LEU A 179 -2.48 8.39 -1.55
C LEU A 179 -2.11 8.92 -2.95
N ALA A 180 -2.23 10.23 -3.17
CA ALA A 180 -1.88 10.90 -4.43
C ALA A 180 -0.38 10.80 -4.77
N SER A 181 0.49 10.54 -3.79
CA SER A 181 1.92 10.32 -4.05
C SER A 181 2.19 9.12 -4.97
N ALA A 182 1.24 8.20 -5.15
CA ALA A 182 1.35 7.11 -6.13
C ALA A 182 1.49 7.63 -7.58
N ASP A 183 0.98 8.83 -7.87
CA ASP A 183 1.10 9.47 -9.17
C ASP A 183 2.52 9.98 -9.46
N TYR A 184 3.39 10.05 -8.43
CA TYR A 184 4.79 10.46 -8.59
C TYR A 184 5.54 9.58 -9.59
N LEU A 185 5.32 8.26 -9.52
CA LEU A 185 5.92 7.31 -10.45
C LEU A 185 5.61 7.69 -11.90
N THR A 186 4.35 7.96 -12.19
CA THR A 186 3.88 8.23 -13.55
C THR A 186 4.25 9.63 -14.05
N ASN A 187 4.22 10.62 -13.17
CA ASN A 187 4.42 12.03 -13.53
C ASN A 187 5.88 12.48 -13.51
N VAL A 188 6.68 11.92 -12.61
CA VAL A 188 8.06 12.39 -12.35
C VAL A 188 9.07 11.27 -12.55
N GLY A 189 8.78 10.07 -12.03
CA GLY A 189 9.71 8.94 -12.07
C GLY A 189 9.86 8.31 -13.45
N LEU A 190 8.79 8.30 -14.26
CA LEU A 190 8.67 7.50 -15.48
C LEU A 190 9.76 7.78 -16.53
N PRO A 191 10.14 9.02 -16.87
CA PRO A 191 11.17 9.26 -17.88
C PRO A 191 12.55 8.72 -17.46
N ALA A 192 12.92 8.90 -16.19
CA ALA A 192 14.18 8.39 -15.66
C ALA A 192 14.16 6.86 -15.53
N LEU A 193 12.99 6.31 -15.21
CA LEU A 193 12.75 4.88 -15.16
C LEU A 193 12.90 4.22 -16.54
N ILE A 194 12.31 4.83 -17.59
CA ILE A 194 12.45 4.38 -18.98
C ILE A 194 13.94 4.33 -19.37
N SER A 195 14.68 5.41 -19.15
CA SER A 195 16.12 5.46 -19.48
C SER A 195 16.94 4.37 -18.77
N SER A 196 16.58 4.06 -17.52
CA SER A 196 17.24 3.01 -16.74
C SER A 196 16.93 1.61 -17.29
N PHE A 197 15.66 1.35 -17.64
CA PHE A 197 15.26 0.09 -18.26
C PHE A 197 15.81 -0.08 -19.68
N GLU A 198 15.92 0.99 -20.47
CA GLU A 198 16.58 0.94 -21.78
C GLU A 198 18.05 0.56 -21.65
N THR A 199 18.74 1.08 -20.63
CA THR A 199 20.14 0.74 -20.36
C THR A 199 20.28 -0.73 -19.98
N ALA A 200 19.45 -1.22 -19.06
CA ALA A 200 19.44 -2.63 -18.64
C ALA A 200 19.08 -3.58 -19.81
N ALA A 201 18.04 -3.25 -20.58
CA ALA A 201 17.63 -4.02 -21.74
C ALA A 201 18.72 -4.03 -22.82
N SER A 202 19.36 -2.90 -23.10
CA SER A 202 20.48 -2.82 -24.03
C SER A 202 21.65 -3.70 -23.59
N GLU A 203 21.99 -3.71 -22.29
CA GLU A 203 23.06 -4.55 -21.75
C GLU A 203 22.78 -6.04 -21.95
N VAL A 204 21.58 -6.51 -21.58
CA VAL A 204 21.20 -7.93 -21.69
C VAL A 204 21.04 -8.36 -23.17
N LEU A 205 20.60 -7.46 -24.04
CA LEU A 205 20.31 -7.77 -25.45
C LEU A 205 21.50 -7.59 -26.40
N LYS A 206 22.62 -7.01 -25.97
CA LYS A 206 23.85 -6.85 -26.79
C LYS A 206 24.35 -8.17 -27.40
N GLY A 207 24.16 -9.28 -26.71
CA GLY A 207 24.58 -10.62 -27.16
C GLY A 207 23.57 -11.35 -28.03
N LYS A 208 22.35 -10.83 -28.22
CA LYS A 208 21.25 -11.52 -28.91
C LYS A 208 20.98 -10.92 -30.29
N GLN A 209 21.15 -11.71 -31.34
CA GLN A 209 20.91 -11.30 -32.72
C GLN A 209 19.44 -11.47 -33.10
N LEU A 210 18.99 -10.67 -34.07
CA LEU A 210 17.62 -10.72 -34.61
C LEU A 210 17.26 -12.07 -35.26
N LYS A 211 18.25 -12.86 -35.65
CA LYS A 211 18.07 -14.17 -36.31
C LYS A 211 18.12 -15.34 -35.33
N ASP A 212 18.43 -15.08 -34.06
CA ASP A 212 18.55 -16.15 -33.09
C ASP A 212 17.19 -16.79 -32.84
N PHE A 213 17.18 -18.11 -32.67
CA PHE A 213 15.96 -18.80 -32.31
C PHE A 213 15.56 -18.40 -30.88
N PHE A 214 14.38 -17.81 -30.75
CA PHE A 214 13.90 -17.24 -29.50
C PHE A 214 12.66 -18.01 -29.04
N ASN A 215 12.87 -18.97 -28.14
CA ASN A 215 11.79 -19.78 -27.58
C ASN A 215 11.23 -19.15 -26.30
N THR A 216 10.13 -19.73 -25.80
CA THR A 216 9.45 -19.26 -24.58
C THR A 216 10.37 -19.29 -23.35
N THR A 217 11.25 -20.26 -23.21
CA THR A 217 12.19 -20.31 -22.05
C THR A 217 13.23 -19.20 -22.13
N VAL A 218 13.78 -18.93 -23.32
CA VAL A 218 14.73 -17.83 -23.53
C VAL A 218 14.05 -16.48 -23.34
N LEU A 219 12.79 -16.33 -23.73
CA LEU A 219 12.00 -15.12 -23.44
C LEU A 219 11.84 -14.89 -21.95
N HIS A 220 11.39 -15.93 -21.23
CA HIS A 220 11.26 -15.91 -19.78
C HIS A 220 12.57 -15.49 -19.10
N ASP A 221 13.67 -16.17 -19.42
CA ASP A 221 14.97 -15.91 -18.81
C ASP A 221 15.52 -14.53 -19.18
N THR A 222 15.24 -14.04 -20.39
CA THR A 222 15.65 -12.70 -20.82
C THR A 222 14.91 -11.63 -20.05
N ILE A 223 13.60 -11.80 -19.80
CA ILE A 223 12.82 -10.84 -19.00
C ILE A 223 13.34 -10.78 -17.57
N LEU A 224 13.58 -11.93 -16.94
CA LEU A 224 14.16 -11.99 -15.60
C LEU A 224 15.56 -11.36 -15.55
N GLN A 225 16.42 -11.62 -16.54
CA GLN A 225 17.75 -11.00 -16.60
C GLN A 225 17.69 -9.48 -16.72
N ILE A 226 16.73 -8.92 -17.47
CA ILE A 226 16.54 -7.46 -17.57
C ILE A 226 16.07 -6.90 -16.22
N LEU A 227 15.15 -7.58 -15.52
CA LEU A 227 14.70 -7.18 -14.18
C LEU A 227 15.86 -7.21 -13.18
N ASP A 228 16.64 -8.29 -13.16
CA ASP A 228 17.80 -8.44 -12.26
C ASP A 228 18.88 -7.40 -12.56
N SER A 229 19.15 -7.15 -13.84
CA SER A 229 20.09 -6.10 -14.29
C SER A 229 19.63 -4.72 -13.83
N PHE A 230 18.34 -4.40 -13.96
CA PHE A 230 17.77 -3.15 -13.48
C PHE A 230 17.84 -3.03 -11.95
N LEU A 231 17.42 -4.06 -11.20
CA LEU A 231 17.42 -4.02 -9.73
C LEU A 231 18.85 -3.97 -9.15
N GLY A 232 19.80 -4.62 -9.81
CA GLY A 232 21.23 -4.59 -9.47
C GLY A 232 21.97 -3.32 -9.91
N MET A 233 21.31 -2.42 -10.65
CA MET A 233 21.94 -1.19 -11.13
C MET A 233 22.19 -0.20 -9.98
N GLY A 234 23.41 0.30 -9.82
CA GLY A 234 23.69 1.40 -8.89
C GLY A 234 23.64 1.02 -7.41
N ARG A 235 22.95 1.84 -6.60
CA ARG A 235 22.89 1.66 -5.12
C ARG A 235 21.70 0.79 -4.72
N PRO A 236 21.78 0.07 -3.58
CA PRO A 236 20.61 -0.59 -3.01
C PRO A 236 19.43 0.39 -2.92
N TYR A 237 18.24 -0.07 -3.32
CA TYR A 237 17.01 0.71 -3.31
C TYR A 237 17.01 1.95 -4.23
N HIS A 238 17.88 2.03 -5.24
CA HIS A 238 17.87 3.14 -6.22
C HIS A 238 16.48 3.33 -6.87
N TRP A 239 15.78 2.22 -7.10
CA TRP A 239 14.48 2.19 -7.73
C TRP A 239 13.40 2.94 -6.95
N MET A 240 13.59 3.11 -5.63
CA MET A 240 12.68 3.83 -4.76
C MET A 240 12.59 5.31 -5.11
N GLY A 241 13.68 5.89 -5.64
CA GLY A 241 13.71 7.27 -6.10
C GLY A 241 12.82 7.55 -7.32
N PHE A 242 12.37 6.51 -8.03
CA PHE A 242 11.37 6.64 -9.10
C PHE A 242 9.94 6.59 -8.56
N LEU A 243 9.72 5.90 -7.44
CA LEU A 243 8.39 5.72 -6.86
C LEU A 243 7.99 6.84 -5.91
N MET A 244 8.95 7.40 -5.18
CA MET A 244 8.69 8.40 -4.13
C MET A 244 9.74 9.51 -4.14
N PRO A 245 9.36 10.76 -3.82
CA PRO A 245 10.31 11.85 -3.65
C PRO A 245 11.28 11.61 -2.49
N GLU A 246 12.51 12.10 -2.66
CA GLU A 246 13.54 12.06 -1.61
C GLU A 246 13.17 13.00 -0.44
N PRO A 247 13.48 12.67 0.83
CA PRO A 247 12.99 13.42 1.99
C PRO A 247 13.43 14.89 1.94
N ALA A 248 14.64 15.14 1.45
CA ALA A 248 15.19 16.49 1.27
C ALA A 248 14.38 17.37 0.29
N LYS A 249 13.65 16.77 -0.67
CA LYS A 249 12.78 17.50 -1.59
C LYS A 249 11.42 17.83 -0.95
N LEU A 250 10.95 17.01 -0.01
CA LEU A 250 9.74 17.26 0.76
C LEU A 250 9.89 18.51 1.64
N PHE A 251 10.99 18.61 2.41
CA PHE A 251 11.28 19.74 3.29
C PHE A 251 11.40 21.09 2.56
N ASN A 252 11.81 21.09 1.28
CA ASN A 252 11.97 22.31 0.50
C ASN A 252 10.66 22.78 -0.13
N SER A 253 9.72 21.87 -0.45
CA SER A 253 8.40 22.23 -0.97
C SER A 253 7.49 22.83 0.10
N SER A 254 7.61 22.39 1.36
CA SER A 254 6.94 22.99 2.51
C SER A 254 7.54 24.34 2.93
N ALA A 255 8.83 24.59 2.66
CA ALA A 255 9.50 25.85 2.98
C ALA A 255 9.15 27.02 2.04
N THR A 256 8.48 26.77 0.90
CA THR A 256 8.11 27.82 -0.06
C THR A 256 6.82 28.60 0.26
N SER A 257 6.10 28.27 1.34
CA SER A 257 4.82 28.91 1.69
C SER A 257 4.80 29.73 2.99
N SER A 258 5.90 29.82 3.74
CA SER A 258 5.93 30.67 4.94
C SER A 258 7.26 31.40 5.09
N SER A 259 7.27 32.69 4.74
CA SER A 259 8.24 33.61 5.29
C SER A 259 7.91 33.86 6.76
N ASP A 260 8.97 33.83 7.57
CA ASP A 260 9.11 34.28 8.96
C ASP A 260 8.88 33.28 10.10
N ASN A 261 9.94 33.19 10.90
CA ASN A 261 10.11 32.71 12.27
C ASN A 261 10.49 31.24 12.53
N THR A 262 11.64 31.16 13.18
CA THR A 262 12.37 30.03 13.71
C THR A 262 11.59 29.27 14.79
N ASP A 263 11.03 28.12 14.42
CA ASP A 263 10.88 26.91 15.24
C ASP A 263 10.63 25.75 14.27
N PRO A 264 11.23 24.55 14.42
CA PRO A 264 10.94 23.42 13.55
C PRO A 264 9.49 23.02 13.78
N SER A 265 8.61 23.33 12.82
CA SER A 265 7.24 22.83 12.83
C SER A 265 7.28 21.29 12.95
N PRO A 266 6.37 20.68 13.73
CA PRO A 266 6.24 19.22 13.72
C PRO A 266 6.05 18.78 12.26
N ALA A 267 6.78 17.75 11.83
CA ALA A 267 6.63 17.16 10.51
C ALA A 267 5.14 16.89 10.24
N SER A 268 4.63 17.24 9.05
CA SER A 268 3.22 16.99 8.71
C SER A 268 2.90 15.50 8.79
N LYS A 269 1.63 15.12 8.98
CA LYS A 269 1.27 13.70 9.00
C LYS A 269 1.64 13.04 7.68
N PHE A 270 1.54 13.78 6.56
CA PHE A 270 2.03 13.34 5.26
C PHE A 270 3.53 13.00 5.27
N GLU A 271 4.39 13.85 5.83
CA GLU A 271 5.84 13.58 5.96
C GLU A 271 6.10 12.29 6.77
N GLN A 272 5.36 12.10 7.87
CA GLN A 272 5.47 10.89 8.67
C GLN A 272 5.03 9.64 7.89
N LEU A 273 3.90 9.70 7.19
CA LEU A 273 3.38 8.58 6.38
C LEU A 273 4.37 8.20 5.26
N MET A 274 5.00 9.20 4.63
CA MET A 274 6.02 8.98 3.60
C MET A 274 7.29 8.31 4.17
N LEU A 275 7.71 8.69 5.37
CA LEU A 275 8.85 8.05 6.05
C LEU A 275 8.52 6.60 6.47
N GLU A 276 7.30 6.35 6.98
CA GLU A 276 6.83 5.00 7.31
C GLU A 276 6.79 4.12 6.05
N ALA A 277 6.24 4.63 4.95
CA ALA A 277 6.23 3.93 3.66
C ALA A 277 7.65 3.62 3.17
N ARG A 278 8.57 4.57 3.25
CA ARG A 278 9.98 4.37 2.88
C ARG A 278 10.64 3.27 3.71
N ALA A 279 10.36 3.22 5.02
CA ALA A 279 10.86 2.18 5.91
C ALA A 279 10.32 0.79 5.53
N VAL A 280 9.02 0.70 5.18
CA VAL A 280 8.43 -0.56 4.72
C VAL A 280 9.04 -1.00 3.38
N LEU A 281 9.18 -0.09 2.41
CA LEU A 281 9.72 -0.42 1.08
C LEU A 281 11.21 -0.80 1.09
N SER A 282 11.96 -0.38 2.10
CA SER A 282 13.37 -0.75 2.30
C SER A 282 13.57 -1.97 3.20
N SER A 283 12.47 -2.58 3.66
CA SER A 283 12.53 -3.81 4.45
C SER A 283 12.89 -5.03 3.60
N SER A 284 13.57 -6.01 4.22
CA SER A 284 13.90 -7.29 3.57
C SER A 284 12.65 -8.09 3.21
N GLU A 285 11.59 -7.95 4.00
CA GLU A 285 10.29 -8.57 3.80
C GLU A 285 9.63 -8.04 2.53
N PHE A 286 9.66 -6.72 2.33
CA PHE A 286 9.15 -6.11 1.10
C PHE A 286 9.97 -6.51 -0.12
N GLU A 287 11.30 -6.56 -0.01
CA GLU A 287 12.18 -7.02 -1.09
C GLU A 287 11.84 -8.45 -1.54
N ASN A 288 11.64 -9.36 -0.58
CA ASN A 288 11.21 -10.73 -0.87
C ASN A 288 9.83 -10.78 -1.53
N ILE A 289 8.88 -9.95 -1.08
CA ILE A 289 7.54 -9.87 -1.67
C ILE A 289 7.63 -9.35 -3.11
N LEU A 290 8.45 -8.33 -3.36
CA LEU A 290 8.65 -7.75 -4.69
C LEU A 290 9.25 -8.80 -5.65
N ASP A 291 10.32 -9.49 -5.25
CA ASP A 291 10.96 -10.54 -6.06
C ASP A 291 9.98 -11.67 -6.40
N MET A 292 9.26 -12.19 -5.40
CA MET A 292 8.26 -13.25 -5.60
C MET A 292 7.12 -12.78 -6.49
N SER A 293 6.67 -11.53 -6.34
CA SER A 293 5.59 -10.96 -7.16
C SER A 293 6.02 -10.81 -8.61
N LEU A 294 7.22 -10.29 -8.87
CA LEU A 294 7.76 -10.15 -10.22
C LEU A 294 7.89 -11.50 -10.92
N LYS A 295 8.48 -12.51 -10.26
CA LYS A 295 8.59 -13.88 -10.81
C LYS A 295 7.22 -14.46 -11.15
N THR A 296 6.26 -14.36 -10.22
CA THR A 296 4.90 -14.85 -10.44
C THR A 296 4.22 -14.16 -11.61
N VAL A 297 4.35 -12.84 -11.73
CA VAL A 297 3.74 -12.06 -12.82
C VAL A 297 4.39 -12.41 -14.16
N VAL A 298 5.70 -12.64 -14.20
CA VAL A 298 6.39 -13.12 -15.40
C VAL A 298 5.88 -14.52 -15.78
N ASP A 299 5.77 -15.45 -14.82
CA ASP A 299 5.24 -16.80 -15.08
C ASP A 299 3.83 -16.77 -15.68
N VAL A 300 2.94 -15.93 -15.13
CA VAL A 300 1.57 -15.75 -15.64
C VAL A 300 1.59 -15.19 -17.07
N MET A 301 2.38 -14.14 -17.33
CA MET A 301 2.50 -13.57 -18.68
C MET A 301 3.02 -14.61 -19.68
N MET A 302 3.96 -15.46 -19.26
CA MET A 302 4.51 -16.50 -20.12
C MET A 302 3.50 -17.61 -20.44
N GLU A 303 2.59 -17.93 -19.52
CA GLU A 303 1.48 -18.84 -19.80
C GLU A 303 0.49 -18.24 -20.81
N ASP A 304 0.15 -16.96 -20.67
CA ASP A 304 -0.71 -16.27 -21.64
C ASP A 304 -0.09 -16.25 -23.05
N ILE A 305 1.22 -16.03 -23.15
CA ILE A 305 1.95 -16.08 -24.44
C ILE A 305 1.95 -17.49 -25.03
N ARG A 306 2.05 -18.55 -24.21
CA ARG A 306 1.96 -19.95 -24.68
C ARG A 306 0.59 -20.29 -25.24
N VAL A 307 -0.48 -19.74 -24.69
CA VAL A 307 -1.85 -19.97 -25.19
C VAL A 307 -2.08 -19.28 -26.53
N LEU A 308 -1.39 -18.16 -26.79
CA LEU A 308 -1.52 -17.36 -28.01
C LEU A 308 -0.67 -17.85 -29.20
N CYS A 309 0.36 -18.67 -28.95
CA CYS A 309 1.33 -19.14 -29.96
C CYS A 309 1.12 -20.63 -30.29
#